data_AF-A0A496RQI2-F1
#
_entry.id   AF-A0A496RQI2-F1
#
_cell.length_a   1.000
_cell.length_b   1.000
_cell.length_c   1.000
_cell.angle_alpha   90.00
_cell.angle_beta   90.00
_cell.angle_gamma   90.00
#
_symmetry.space_group_name_H-M   'P 1'
#
loop_
_entity.id
_entity.type
_entity.pdbx_description
1 polymer ?
#
loop_
_entity_poly.entity_id
_entity_poly.type
_entity_poly.pdbx_seq_one_letter_code
_entity_poly.pdbx_strand_id
1 'polypeptide(L)' 'MESLNHSLRKVIKTRGSFPNDKAALKLLYLAMQNVAKKRTLPIQHWKQALNQFAIIFAERFPETL' A
#
# COMPACT_ATOMS: atom_id res chain seq x y z
N MET A 1 -4.49 -1.16 -8.35
CA MET A 1 -4.70 -2.03 -7.17
C MET A 1 -4.46 -3.52 -7.44
N GLU A 2 -4.18 -3.92 -8.69
CA GLU A 2 -4.07 -5.33 -9.06
C GLU A 2 -2.82 -6.05 -8.52
N SER A 3 -1.69 -5.36 -8.39
CA SER A 3 -0.45 -5.96 -7.86
C SER A 3 -0.57 -6.43 -6.40
N LEU A 4 -1.32 -5.69 -5.59
CA LEU A 4 -1.62 -6.06 -4.20
C LEU A 4 -2.60 -7.24 -4.17
N ASN A 5 -3.68 -7.19 -4.96
CA ASN A 5 -4.63 -8.29 -5.08
C ASN A 5 -3.95 -9.59 -5.52
N HIS A 6 -3.06 -9.52 -6.51
CA HIS A 6 -2.27 -10.67 -6.95
C HIS A 6 -1.40 -11.23 -5.82
N SER A 7 -0.72 -10.37 -5.07
CA SER A 7 0.13 -10.77 -3.94
C SER A 7 -0.68 -11.45 -2.84
N LEU A 8 -1.86 -10.92 -2.51
CA LEU A 8 -2.77 -11.52 -1.53
C LEU A 8 -3.28 -12.88 -2.00
N ARG A 9 -3.78 -12.97 -3.25
CA ARG A 9 -4.22 -14.25 -3.87
C ARG A 9 -3.11 -15.29 -3.84
N LYS A 10 -1.87 -14.90 -4.12
CA LYS A 10 -0.71 -15.80 -4.08
C LYS A 10 -0.43 -16.37 -2.69
N VAL A 11 -0.68 -15.62 -1.63
CA VAL A 11 -0.45 -16.07 -0.25
C VAL A 11 -1.58 -16.97 0.26
N ILE A 12 -2.82 -16.75 -0.18
CA ILE A 12 -3.97 -17.56 0.23
C ILE A 12 -4.14 -18.83 -0.60
N LYS A 13 -3.69 -18.88 -1.87
CA LYS A 13 -3.92 -20.03 -2.77
C LYS A 13 -3.37 -21.37 -2.25
N THR A 14 -2.39 -21.33 -1.34
CA THR A 14 -1.78 -22.53 -0.75
C THR A 14 -2.40 -22.92 0.59
N ARG A 15 -3.39 -22.17 1.07
CA ARG A 15 -4.11 -22.42 2.32
C ARG A 15 -5.54 -22.89 1.99
N GLY A 16 -5.85 -24.15 2.25
CA GLY A 16 -7.17 -24.74 1.98
C GLY A 16 -8.26 -24.28 2.95
N SER A 17 -7.93 -24.11 4.24
CA SER A 17 -8.84 -23.57 5.25
C SER A 17 -8.04 -22.90 6.39
N PHE A 18 -8.67 -21.96 7.09
CA PHE A 18 -8.09 -21.29 8.24
C PHE A 18 -8.74 -21.80 9.53
N PRO A 19 -7.98 -21.96 10.63
CA PRO A 19 -8.51 -22.44 11.90
C PRO A 19 -9.45 -21.44 12.59
N ASN A 20 -9.34 -20.15 12.28
CA ASN A 20 -10.25 -19.08 12.69
C ASN A 20 -9.95 -17.79 11.89
N ASP A 21 -10.84 -16.80 12.02
CA ASP A 21 -10.74 -15.51 11.32
C ASP A 21 -9.47 -14.73 11.69
N LYS A 22 -9.02 -14.82 12.95
CA LYS A 22 -7.80 -14.14 13.41
C LYS A 22 -6.56 -14.65 12.66
N ALA A 23 -6.49 -15.95 12.38
CA ALA A 23 -5.40 -16.53 11.62
C ALA A 23 -5.40 -16.05 10.17
N ALA A 24 -6.58 -15.94 9.53
CA ALA A 24 -6.72 -15.39 8.19
C ALA A 24 -6.27 -13.92 8.13
N LEU A 25 -6.77 -13.10 9.06
CA LEU A 25 -6.40 -11.68 9.15
C LEU A 25 -4.91 -11.47 9.39
N LYS A 26 -4.30 -12.27 10.29
CA LYS A 26 -2.87 -12.20 10.56
C LYS A 26 -2.04 -12.51 9.31
N LEU A 27 -2.45 -13.48 8.50
CA LEU A 27 -1.76 -13.82 7.26
C LEU A 27 -1.83 -12.68 6.24
N LEU A 28 -3.02 -12.10 6.04
CA LEU A 28 -3.20 -10.97 5.13
C LEU A 28 -2.40 -9.75 5.59
N TYR A 29 -2.39 -9.47 6.89
CA TYR A 29 -1.60 -8.39 7.48
C TYR A 29 -0.10 -8.57 7.20
N LEU A 30 0.44 -9.76 7.45
CA LEU A 30 1.85 -10.08 7.16
C LEU A 30 2.17 -9.98 5.67
N ALA A 31 1.24 -10.42 4.80
CA ALA A 31 1.40 -10.29 3.36
C ALA A 31 1.50 -8.82 2.93
N MET A 32 0.62 -7.95 3.45
CA MET A 32 0.64 -6.51 3.18
C MET A 32 1.91 -5.85 3.70
N GLN A 33 2.37 -6.19 4.91
CA GLN A 33 3.65 -5.71 5.42
C GLN A 33 4.82 -6.11 4.51
N ASN A 34 4.84 -7.35 4.03
CA ASN A 34 5.90 -7.82 3.14
C ASN A 34 5.88 -7.08 1.79
N VAL A 35 4.69 -6.81 1.24
CA VAL A 35 4.54 -5.98 0.03
C VAL A 35 5.06 -4.56 0.29
N ALA A 36 4.68 -3.95 1.41
CA ALA A 36 5.14 -2.61 1.78
C ALA A 36 6.67 -2.55 1.94
N LYS A 37 7.28 -3.52 2.63
CA LYS A 37 8.74 -3.62 2.78
C LYS A 37 9.49 -3.77 1.46
N LYS A 38 8.93 -4.52 0.50
CA LYS A 38 9.53 -4.70 -0.83
C LYS A 38 9.39 -3.48 -1.73
N ARG A 39 8.40 -2.62 -1.45
CA ARG A 39 8.11 -1.44 -2.25
C ARG A 39 9.02 -0.29 -1.82
N THR A 40 10.28 -0.37 -2.24
CA THR A 40 11.33 0.59 -1.89
C THR A 40 11.52 1.69 -2.93
N LEU A 41 10.93 1.53 -4.11
CA LEU A 41 11.08 2.51 -5.19
C LEU A 41 10.31 3.81 -4.86
N PRO A 42 10.95 4.98 -4.94
CA PRO A 42 10.27 6.26 -4.77
C PRO A 42 9.26 6.46 -5.91
N ILE A 43 8.18 7.18 -5.61
CA ILE A 43 7.20 7.57 -6.62
C ILE A 43 7.90 8.48 -7.63
N GLN A 44 7.94 8.07 -8.89
CA GLN A 44 8.54 8.85 -9.96
C GLN A 44 7.83 10.20 -10.07
N HIS A 45 8.62 11.28 -10.25
CA HIS A 45 8.12 12.65 -10.39
C HIS A 45 7.31 13.18 -9.19
N TRP A 46 7.45 12.58 -8.00
CA TRP A 46 6.69 13.00 -6.81
C TRP A 46 6.81 14.49 -6.49
N LYS A 47 8.00 15.09 -6.62
CA LYS A 47 8.22 16.53 -6.40
C LYS A 47 7.38 17.40 -7.36
N GLN A 48 7.26 17.02 -8.62
CA GLN A 48 6.47 17.76 -9.60
C GLN A 48 4.98 17.65 -9.29
N ALA A 49 4.51 16.45 -8.93
CA ALA A 49 3.13 16.22 -8.50
C ALA A 49 2.80 17.03 -7.23
N LEU A 50 3.71 17.07 -6.26
CA LEU A 50 3.56 17.90 -5.05
C LEU A 50 3.38 19.38 -5.37
N ASN A 51 4.15 19.94 -6.30
CA ASN A 51 3.99 21.34 -6.70
C ASN A 51 2.60 21.60 -7.30
N GLN A 52 2.06 20.66 -8.10
CA GLN A 52 0.70 20.78 -8.64
C GLN A 52 -0.36 20.69 -7.52
N PHE A 53 -0.20 19.77 -6.56
CA PHE A 53 -1.09 19.69 -5.41
C PHE A 53 -1.05 20.95 -4.55
N ALA A 54 0.11 21.57 -4.38
CA ALA A 54 0.26 22.82 -3.65
C ALA A 54 -0.49 23.99 -4.31
N ILE A 55 -0.62 24.01 -5.64
CA ILE A 55 -1.41 25.02 -6.37
C ILE A 55 -2.90 24.73 -6.25
N ILE A 56 -3.33 23.49 -6.52
CA ILE A 56 -4.74 23.11 -6.56
C ILE A 56 -5.38 23.13 -5.16
N PHE A 57 -4.62 22.74 -4.14
CA PHE A 57 -5.08 22.61 -2.76
C PHE A 57 -4.34 23.56 -1.82
N ALA A 58 -4.06 24.79 -2.27
CA ALA A 58 -3.25 25.77 -1.54
C ALA A 58 -3.68 25.95 -0.07
N GLU A 59 -4.99 25.94 0.21
CA GLU A 59 -5.57 26.05 1.56
C GLU A 59 -5.24 24.88 2.51
N ARG A 60 -4.77 23.73 1.97
CA ARG A 60 -4.43 22.52 2.72
C ARG A 60 -2.93 22.34 2.90
N PHE A 61 -2.12 23.18 2.26
CA PHE A 61 -0.68 23.17 2.43
C PHE A 61 -0.29 24.21 3.49
N PRO A 62 0.66 23.88 4.37
CA PRO A 62 1.19 24.87 5.31
C PRO A 62 1.77 26.04 4.51
N GLU A 63 1.58 27.28 5.01
CA GLU A 63 2.08 28.50 4.37
C GLU A 63 3.61 28.52 4.23
N THR A 64 4.30 27.60 4.90
CA THR A 64 5.73 27.31 4.78
C THR A 64 5.94 25.87 4.31
N LEU A 65 6.50 25.69 3.10
CA LEU A 65 7.06 24.41 2.64
C LEU A 65 8.47 24.18 3.18
#